data_AF-V5IAC2-F1
#
_entry.id   AF-V5IAC2-F1
#
_cell.length_a   1.000
_cell.length_b   1.000
_cell.length_c   1.000
_cell.angle_alpha   90.00
_cell.angle_beta   90.00
_cell.angle_gamma   90.00
#
_symmetry.space_group_name_H-M   'P 1'
#
loop_
_entity.id
_entity.type
_entity.pdbx_description
1 polymer ?
#
loop_
_entity_poly.entity_id
_entity_poly.type
_entity_poly.pdbx_seq_one_letter_code
_entity_poly.pdbx_strand_id
1 'polypeptide(L)'
;RERVKQGEVGKVLTVKVSSRDSPLPSLAYLKISGGIFHDCAVHDIDQVISILGEYPTKVSAIAHANIPEIDEIDDVDTVAIVLSFDSGAIGIIDLSRQCVYGYD
;
A
#
# COMPACT_ATOMS: atom_id res chain seq x y z
N ARG A 1 -5.84 -10.20 12.15
CA ARG A 1 -7.08 -10.53 11.39
C ARG A 1 -8.12 -11.28 12.23
N GLU A 2 -7.82 -12.46 12.77
CA GLU A 2 -8.84 -13.26 13.49
C GLU A 2 -9.46 -12.55 14.70
N ARG A 3 -8.66 -11.84 15.51
CA ARG A 3 -9.17 -11.01 16.61
C ARG A 3 -10.15 -9.92 16.16
N VAL A 4 -9.97 -9.39 14.95
CA VAL A 4 -10.89 -8.41 14.35
C VAL A 4 -12.21 -9.10 14.00
N LYS A 5 -12.15 -10.25 13.32
CA LYS A 5 -13.33 -11.05 12.98
C LYS A 5 -14.11 -11.52 14.22
N GLN A 6 -13.40 -11.83 15.30
CA GLN A 6 -13.98 -12.22 16.58
C GLN A 6 -14.58 -11.04 17.37
N GLY A 7 -14.46 -9.80 16.86
CA GLY A 7 -15.02 -8.61 17.48
C GLY A 7 -14.23 -8.10 18.69
N GLU A 8 -13.03 -8.63 18.97
CA GLU A 8 -12.24 -8.28 20.14
C GLU A 8 -11.74 -6.82 20.13
N VAL A 9 -11.68 -6.20 18.94
CA VAL A 9 -11.26 -4.81 18.75
C VAL A 9 -12.45 -3.84 18.62
N GLY A 10 -13.69 -4.34 18.73
CA GLY A 10 -14.90 -3.56 18.46
C GLY A 10 -15.03 -3.16 16.99
N LYS A 11 -15.68 -2.00 16.74
CA LYS A 11 -15.79 -1.44 15.39
C LYS A 11 -14.43 -0.91 14.95
N VAL A 12 -13.90 -1.41 13.84
CA VAL A 12 -12.69 -0.87 13.22
C VAL A 12 -12.99 0.52 12.66
N LEU A 13 -12.20 1.51 13.08
CA LEU A 13 -12.31 2.90 12.60
C LEU A 13 -11.20 3.25 11.60
N THR A 14 -10.01 2.71 11.82
CA THR A 14 -8.84 2.96 10.97
C THR A 14 -8.02 1.69 10.81
N VAL A 15 -7.56 1.43 9.59
CA VAL A 15 -6.51 0.46 9.29
C VAL A 15 -5.33 1.23 8.71
N LYS A 16 -4.15 1.05 9.29
CA LYS A 16 -2.91 1.64 8.78
C LYS A 16 -1.94 0.53 8.39
N VAL A 17 -1.39 0.64 7.19
CA VAL A 17 -0.37 -0.26 6.66
C VAL A 17 0.81 0.58 6.20
N SER A 18 2.01 0.13 6.51
CA SER A 18 3.27 0.72 6.05
C SER A 18 4.09 -0.43 5.48
N SER A 19 4.48 -0.32 4.21
CA SER A 19 5.17 -1.40 3.49
C SER A 19 6.34 -0.83 2.71
N ARG A 20 7.56 -1.30 2.96
CA ARG A 20 8.79 -0.76 2.36
C ARG A 20 9.72 -1.86 1.89
N ASP A 21 9.96 -1.91 0.58
CA ASP A 21 10.80 -2.93 -0.03
C ASP A 21 12.27 -2.78 0.40
N SER A 22 12.91 -3.94 0.59
CA SER A 22 14.36 -4.05 0.77
C SER A 22 14.84 -5.45 0.34
N PRO A 23 15.82 -5.57 -0.57
CA PRO A 23 16.47 -4.50 -1.33
C PRO A 23 15.56 -3.91 -2.42
N LEU A 24 15.97 -2.79 -3.00
CA LEU A 24 15.32 -2.22 -4.18
C LEU A 24 15.28 -3.26 -5.33
N PRO A 25 14.11 -3.53 -5.94
CA PRO A 25 14.02 -4.43 -7.09
C PRO A 25 14.85 -3.92 -8.28
N SER A 26 15.31 -4.84 -9.13
CA SER A 26 16.08 -4.44 -10.32
C SER A 26 15.23 -3.61 -11.30
N LEU A 27 15.86 -2.64 -11.98
CA LEU A 27 15.18 -1.84 -13.02
C LEU A 27 14.58 -2.68 -14.14
N ALA A 28 15.21 -3.81 -14.48
CA ALA A 28 14.69 -4.73 -15.50
C ALA A 28 13.34 -5.32 -15.10
N TYR A 29 13.15 -5.59 -13.80
CA TYR A 29 11.88 -6.06 -13.25
C TYR A 29 10.85 -4.91 -13.19
N LEU A 30 11.25 -3.74 -12.67
CA LEU A 30 10.33 -2.61 -12.50
C LEU A 30 9.66 -2.21 -13.84
N LYS A 31 10.41 -2.23 -14.95
CA LYS A 31 9.88 -1.97 -16.31
C LYS A 31 8.74 -2.90 -16.75
N ILE A 32 8.64 -4.10 -16.19
CA ILE A 32 7.60 -5.08 -16.53
C ILE A 32 6.61 -5.33 -15.39
N SER A 33 6.79 -4.67 -14.25
CA SER A 33 6.02 -4.91 -13.01
C SER A 33 4.57 -4.42 -13.08
N GLY A 34 4.26 -3.50 -14.00
CA GLY A 34 2.98 -2.78 -14.03
C GLY A 34 2.90 -1.58 -13.09
N GLY A 35 4.02 -1.20 -12.49
CA GLY A 35 4.15 -0.05 -11.58
C GLY A 35 3.84 -0.40 -10.13
N ILE A 36 4.26 0.47 -9.20
CA ILE A 36 4.19 0.19 -7.75
C ILE A 36 2.77 -0.12 -7.23
N PHE A 37 1.72 0.42 -7.87
CA PHE A 37 0.34 0.16 -7.46
C PHE A 37 -0.10 -1.28 -7.75
N HIS A 38 0.32 -1.83 -8.89
CA HIS A 38 0.00 -3.20 -9.30
C HIS A 38 0.94 -4.23 -8.69
N ASP A 39 2.21 -3.88 -8.52
CA ASP A 39 3.24 -4.79 -8.03
C ASP A 39 3.28 -4.86 -6.49
N CYS A 40 3.16 -3.72 -5.79
CA CYS A 40 3.27 -3.68 -4.34
C CYS A 40 1.94 -3.35 -3.64
N ALA A 41 1.30 -2.23 -4.01
CA ALA A 41 0.15 -1.73 -3.25
C ALA A 41 -1.04 -2.71 -3.29
N VAL A 42 -1.10 -3.60 -4.28
CA VAL A 42 -2.11 -4.67 -4.38
C VAL A 42 -2.16 -5.52 -3.10
N HIS A 43 -1.01 -5.80 -2.49
CA HIS A 43 -0.94 -6.62 -1.28
C HIS A 43 -1.54 -5.88 -0.08
N ASP A 44 -1.22 -4.61 0.09
CA ASP A 44 -1.72 -3.79 1.19
C ASP A 44 -3.21 -3.50 1.06
N ILE A 45 -3.66 -3.23 -0.17
CA ILE A 45 -5.08 -3.05 -0.49
C ILE A 45 -5.84 -4.33 -0.16
N ASP A 46 -5.34 -5.51 -0.57
CA ASP A 46 -5.94 -6.79 -0.20
C ASP A 46 -5.98 -6.99 1.32
N GLN A 47 -4.89 -6.68 2.04
CA GLN A 47 -4.87 -6.77 3.50
C GLN A 47 -5.93 -5.88 4.17
N VAL A 48 -6.08 -4.63 3.72
CA VAL A 48 -7.09 -3.71 4.27
C VAL A 48 -8.50 -4.25 4.02
N ILE A 49 -8.81 -4.67 2.79
CA ILE A 49 -10.10 -5.27 2.42
C ILE A 49 -10.37 -6.54 3.23
N SER A 50 -9.34 -7.37 3.41
CA SER A 50 -9.38 -8.63 4.14
C SER A 50 -9.60 -8.47 5.65
N ILE A 51 -9.17 -7.34 6.22
CA ILE A 51 -9.40 -6.94 7.61
C ILE A 51 -10.79 -6.36 7.80
N LEU A 52 -11.22 -5.46 6.92
CA LEU A 52 -12.51 -4.75 7.02
C LEU A 52 -13.70 -5.59 6.55
N GLY A 53 -13.48 -6.51 5.60
CA GLY A 53 -14.52 -7.35 5.01
C GLY A 53 -15.40 -6.62 3.99
N GLU A 54 -14.97 -5.46 3.51
CA GLU A 54 -15.68 -4.62 2.54
C GLU A 54 -14.71 -3.94 1.58
N TYR A 55 -15.21 -3.53 0.42
CA TYR A 55 -14.43 -2.81 -0.60
C TYR A 55 -14.47 -1.29 -0.37
N PRO A 56 -13.41 -0.56 -0.72
CA PRO A 56 -13.40 0.89 -0.59
C PRO A 56 -14.37 1.54 -1.59
N THR A 57 -15.06 2.59 -1.16
CA THR A 57 -15.95 3.42 -1.99
C THR A 57 -15.24 4.59 -2.64
N LYS A 58 -14.08 5.00 -2.09
CA LYS A 58 -13.23 6.04 -2.63
C LYS A 58 -11.77 5.74 -2.37
N VAL A 59 -10.94 6.07 -3.36
CA VAL A 59 -9.48 6.00 -3.29
C VAL A 59 -8.91 7.38 -3.58
N SER A 60 -7.90 7.79 -2.83
CA SER A 60 -7.10 8.99 -3.12
C SER A 60 -5.64 8.64 -2.88
N ALA A 61 -4.78 8.92 -3.86
CA ALA A 61 -3.37 8.59 -3.80
C ALA A 61 -2.51 9.80 -4.17
N ILE A 62 -1.35 9.89 -3.53
CA ILE A 62 -0.27 10.81 -3.88
C ILE A 62 0.98 9.95 -4.08
N ALA A 63 1.71 10.19 -5.15
CA ALA A 63 2.89 9.42 -5.50
C ALA A 63 4.01 10.33 -6.01
N HIS A 64 5.25 9.91 -5.80
CA HIS A 64 6.43 10.61 -6.30
C HIS A 64 7.58 9.63 -6.56
N ALA A 65 8.41 9.95 -7.56
CA ALA A 65 9.68 9.30 -7.81
C ALA A 65 10.81 10.13 -7.17
N ASN A 66 11.35 9.66 -6.05
CA ASN A 66 12.54 10.21 -5.41
C ASN A 66 13.83 9.57 -5.96
N ILE A 67 13.73 8.42 -6.63
CA ILE A 67 14.85 7.69 -7.24
C ILE A 67 14.86 8.02 -8.75
N PRO A 68 15.90 8.70 -9.28
CA PRO A 68 15.95 9.14 -10.67
C PRO A 68 15.75 8.01 -11.68
N GLU A 69 16.34 6.83 -11.43
CA GLU A 69 16.25 5.69 -12.34
C GLU A 69 14.83 5.09 -12.43
N ILE A 70 13.98 5.36 -11.42
CA ILE A 70 12.56 4.97 -11.42
C ILE A 70 11.72 6.01 -12.16
N ASP A 71 12.04 7.30 -11.99
CA ASP A 71 11.41 8.38 -12.78
C ASP A 71 11.69 8.22 -14.29
N GLU A 72 12.91 7.80 -14.66
CA GLU A 72 13.31 7.53 -16.05
C GLU A 72 12.50 6.41 -16.74
N ILE A 73 11.79 5.57 -15.97
CA ILE A 73 10.92 4.50 -16.49
C ILE A 73 9.43 4.80 -16.32
N ASP A 74 9.07 6.05 -16.02
CA ASP A 74 7.71 6.53 -15.79
C ASP A 74 6.98 5.76 -14.64
N ASP A 75 7.71 5.34 -13.61
CA ASP A 75 7.16 4.72 -12.38
C ASP A 75 7.44 5.61 -11.16
N VAL A 76 6.92 5.23 -9.99
CA VAL A 76 7.07 5.96 -8.74
C VAL A 76 7.53 5.05 -7.61
N ASP A 77 8.38 5.55 -6.72
CA ASP A 77 8.92 4.75 -5.61
C ASP A 77 8.24 5.00 -4.26
N THR A 78 7.59 6.15 -4.08
CA THR A 78 7.00 6.53 -2.81
C THR A 78 5.54 6.90 -2.99
N VAL A 79 4.65 6.24 -2.25
CA VAL A 79 3.20 6.37 -2.41
C VAL A 79 2.51 6.48 -1.06
N ALA A 80 1.51 7.36 -0.98
CA ALA A 80 0.54 7.39 0.10
C ALA A 80 -0.87 7.20 -0.48
N ILE A 81 -1.66 6.29 0.10
CA ILE A 81 -3.04 5.99 -0.32
C ILE A 81 -3.97 6.13 0.87
N VAL A 82 -5.11 6.78 0.63
CA VAL A 82 -6.24 6.86 1.56
C VAL A 82 -7.45 6.18 0.92
N LEU A 83 -8.04 5.25 1.67
CA LEU A 83 -9.21 4.47 1.30
C LEU A 83 -10.39 4.85 2.21
N SER A 84 -11.55 5.12 1.63
CA SER A 84 -12.81 5.34 2.37
C SER A 84 -13.76 4.17 2.17
N PHE A 85 -14.54 3.81 3.19
CA PHE A 85 -15.45 2.68 3.17
C PHE A 85 -16.87 3.06 3.63
N ASP A 86 -17.88 2.27 3.25
CA ASP A 86 -19.29 2.53 3.62
C ASP A 86 -19.53 2.46 5.14
N SER A 87 -18.79 1.62 5.86
CA SER A 87 -18.84 1.58 7.34
C SER A 87 -18.37 2.88 8.02
N GLY A 88 -17.75 3.79 7.26
CA GLY A 88 -17.06 4.98 7.73
C GLY A 88 -15.62 4.71 8.17
N ALA A 89 -15.10 3.49 8.04
CA ALA A 89 -13.69 3.19 8.29
C ALA A 89 -12.78 3.91 7.28
N ILE A 90 -11.54 4.17 7.70
CA ILE A 90 -10.49 4.77 6.86
C ILE A 90 -9.30 3.82 6.75
N GLY A 91 -8.87 3.51 5.54
CA GLY A 91 -7.60 2.84 5.27
C GLY A 91 -6.51 3.87 4.94
N ILE A 92 -5.32 3.72 5.52
CA ILE A 92 -4.14 4.53 5.23
C ILE A 92 -3.01 3.59 4.88
N ILE A 93 -2.38 3.79 3.74
CA ILE A 93 -1.30 2.96 3.24
C ILE A 93 -0.13 3.89 2.88
N ASP A 94 1.07 3.62 3.39
CA ASP A 94 2.31 4.22 2.89
C ASP A 94 3.24 3.14 2.32
N LEU A 95 3.70 3.35 1.09
CA LEU A 95 4.63 2.48 0.38
C LEU A 95 5.93 3.20 0.03
N SER A 96 7.05 2.45 0.11
CA SER A 96 8.34 2.85 -0.44
C SER A 96 9.04 1.69 -1.13
N ARG A 97 9.66 1.91 -2.28
CA ARG A 97 10.58 0.93 -2.91
C ARG A 97 11.94 0.82 -2.22
N GLN A 98 12.21 1.68 -1.25
CA GLN A 98 13.50 1.74 -0.58
C GLN A 98 13.35 1.84 0.93
N CYS A 99 13.91 0.84 1.61
CA CYS A 99 14.06 0.82 3.05
C CYS A 99 15.50 0.46 3.44
N VAL A 100 16.26 1.46 3.89
CA VAL A 100 17.70 1.32 4.19
C VAL A 100 18.00 0.48 5.44
N TYR A 101 17.01 0.28 6.31
CA TYR A 101 17.15 -0.48 7.55
C TYR A 101 16.60 -1.92 7.44
N GLY A 102 16.20 -2.37 6.26
CA GLY A 102 15.63 -3.69 6.01
C GLY A 102 14.15 -3.64 5.61
N TYR A 103 13.58 -4.77 5.20
CA TYR A 103 12.19 -4.86 4.75
C TYR A 103 11.23 -4.54 5.90
N ASP A 104 10.25 -3.68 5.66
CA ASP A 104 9.22 -3.24 6.62
C ASP A 104 7.83 -3.59 6.06
#